data_AF-A0A8T5DQX7-F1
#
_entry.id   AF-A0A8T5DQX7-F1
#
_cell.length_a   1.000
_cell.length_b   1.000
_cell.length_c   1.000
_cell.angle_alpha   90.00
_cell.angle_beta   90.00
_cell.angle_gamma   90.00
#
_symmetry.space_group_name_H-M   'P 1'
#
loop_
_entity.id
_entity.type
_entity.pdbx_description
1 polymer ?
#
loop_
_entity_poly.entity_id
_entity_poly.type
_entity_poly.pdbx_seq_one_letter_code
_entity_poly.pdbx_strand_id
1 'polypeptide(L)'
;MKRNYLSKANKIEAIHVIVFVITLFSMFFLFSSNILRIYSAIWLVGLWSVDHIYGSCPLTRWEHKFRTLAGQRIKKTKFIPRFLHKAFNLRFSDRLTELGLTVYFFFSSLILIRYFI
;
A
#
# COMPACT_ATOMS: atom_id res chain seq x y z
N MET A 1 4.89 -12.80 26.37
CA MET A 1 4.51 -13.03 24.95
C MET A 1 3.87 -11.82 24.26
N LYS A 2 2.85 -11.13 24.83
CA LYS A 2 2.17 -9.99 24.18
C LYS A 2 3.11 -8.88 23.66
N ARG A 3 4.13 -8.47 24.44
CA ARG A 3 5.14 -7.46 24.01
C ARG A 3 5.89 -7.84 22.73
N ASN A 4 6.21 -9.13 22.54
CA ASN A 4 6.92 -9.59 21.34
C ASN A 4 6.04 -9.50 20.09
N TYR A 5 4.75 -9.80 20.20
CA TYR A 5 3.81 -9.67 19.08
C TYR A 5 3.56 -8.20 18.71
N LEU A 6 3.45 -7.32 19.70
CA LEU A 6 3.36 -5.86 19.49
C LEU A 6 4.61 -5.31 18.80
N SER A 7 5.81 -5.72 19.25
CA SER A 7 7.07 -5.31 18.60
C SER A 7 7.10 -5.74 17.13
N LYS A 8 6.70 -6.98 16.81
CA LYS A 8 6.61 -7.46 15.42
C LYS A 8 5.58 -6.68 14.60
N ALA A 9 4.40 -6.42 15.15
CA ALA A 9 3.36 -5.63 14.49
C ALA A 9 3.85 -4.21 14.17
N ASN A 10 4.55 -3.56 15.09
CA ASN A 10 5.08 -2.21 14.88
C ASN A 10 6.18 -2.18 13.80
N LYS A 11 7.04 -3.21 13.73
CA LYS A 11 8.02 -3.34 12.63
C LYS A 11 7.33 -3.47 11.27
N ILE A 12 6.24 -4.25 11.20
CA ILE A 12 5.45 -4.39 9.97
C ILE A 12 4.74 -3.08 9.62
N GLU A 13 4.20 -2.35 10.61
CA GLU A 13 3.62 -1.03 10.41
C GLU A 13 4.66 -0.07 9.81
N ALA A 14 5.90 -0.06 10.33
CA ALA A 14 6.99 0.76 9.79
C ALA A 14 7.33 0.40 8.33
N ILE A 15 7.38 -0.90 8.00
CA ILE A 15 7.59 -1.35 6.61
C ILE A 15 6.46 -0.84 5.69
N HIS A 16 5.20 -0.88 6.13
CA HIS A 16 4.10 -0.33 5.33
C HIS A 16 4.21 1.17 5.13
N VAL A 17 4.69 1.93 6.13
CA VAL A 17 4.94 3.37 5.96
C VAL A 17 6.00 3.58 4.86
N ILE A 18 7.08 2.80 4.86
CA ILE A 18 8.11 2.88 3.81
C ILE A 18 7.51 2.55 2.43
N VAL A 19 6.77 1.45 2.31
CA VAL A 19 6.10 1.06 1.05
C VAL A 19 5.11 2.12 0.59
N PHE A 20 4.37 2.75 1.52
CA PHE A 20 3.44 3.82 1.23
C PHE A 20 4.15 5.07 0.70
N VAL A 21 5.27 5.46 1.33
CA VAL A 21 6.10 6.58 0.87
C VAL A 21 6.67 6.30 -0.52
N ILE A 22 7.23 5.11 -0.76
CA ILE A 22 7.72 4.71 -2.09
C ILE A 22 6.59 4.77 -3.12
N THR A 23 5.42 4.25 -2.77
CA THR A 23 4.23 4.30 -3.64
C THR A 23 3.82 5.73 -3.99
N LEU A 24 3.83 6.66 -3.02
CA LEU A 24 3.55 8.08 -3.28
C LEU A 24 4.60 8.70 -4.21
N PHE A 25 5.88 8.41 -4.00
CA PHE A 25 6.94 8.86 -4.92
C PHE A 25 6.75 8.28 -6.32
N SER A 26 6.42 6.99 -6.45
CA SER A 26 6.13 6.36 -7.74
C SER A 26 4.93 6.99 -8.44
N MET A 27 3.87 7.35 -7.70
CA MET A 27 2.72 8.08 -8.23
C MET A 27 3.12 9.47 -8.76
N PHE A 28 4.07 10.14 -8.12
CA PHE A 28 4.59 11.42 -8.60
C PHE A 28 5.46 11.25 -9.86
N PHE A 29 6.37 10.26 -9.87
CA PHE A 29 7.26 9.99 -10.99
C PHE A 29 6.57 9.40 -12.23
N LEU A 30 5.35 8.88 -12.10
CA LEU A 30 4.49 8.48 -13.22
C LEU A 30 4.28 9.61 -14.25
N PHE A 31 4.31 10.87 -13.80
CA PHE A 31 4.14 12.05 -14.66
C PHE A 31 5.48 12.68 -15.09
N SER A 32 6.61 12.12 -14.66
CA SER A 32 7.93 12.57 -15.09
C SER A 32 8.27 12.02 -16.48
N SER A 33 9.13 12.71 -17.21
CA SER A 33 9.68 12.28 -18.51
C SER A 33 10.92 11.39 -18.41
N ASN A 34 11.38 11.06 -17.20
CA ASN A 34 12.61 10.30 -16.96
C ASN A 34 12.40 8.78 -16.94
N ILE A 35 13.49 8.01 -16.99
CA ILE A 35 13.47 6.53 -16.87
C ILE A 35 12.77 6.05 -15.59
N LEU A 36 12.75 6.90 -14.56
CA LEU A 36 12.01 6.69 -13.31
C LEU A 36 10.50 6.48 -13.54
N ARG A 37 9.93 6.97 -14.64
CA ARG A 37 8.53 6.74 -15.02
C ARG A 37 8.25 5.25 -15.21
N ILE A 38 9.12 4.54 -15.90
CA ILE A 38 8.96 3.11 -16.23
C ILE A 38 9.09 2.27 -14.96
N TYR A 39 10.14 2.51 -14.16
CA TYR A 39 10.30 1.83 -12.88
C TYR A 39 9.12 2.08 -11.93
N SER A 40 8.60 3.29 -11.90
CA SER A 40 7.41 3.64 -11.10
C SER A 40 6.16 2.92 -11.59
N ALA A 41 5.96 2.82 -12.91
CA ALA A 41 4.85 2.08 -13.49
C ALA A 41 4.96 0.56 -13.18
N ILE A 42 6.15 -0.04 -13.30
CA ILE A 42 6.39 -1.44 -12.92
C ILE A 42 6.07 -1.66 -11.44
N TRP A 43 6.55 -0.77 -10.56
CA TRP A 43 6.29 -0.85 -9.13
C TRP A 43 4.80 -0.83 -8.80
N LEU A 44 4.05 0.13 -9.38
CA LEU A 44 2.62 0.30 -9.11
C LEU A 44 1.78 -0.87 -9.66
N VAL A 45 2.12 -1.38 -10.84
CA VAL A 45 1.50 -2.60 -11.39
C VAL A 45 1.78 -3.80 -10.50
N GLY A 46 3.02 -3.98 -10.06
CA GLY A 46 3.38 -5.07 -9.15
C GLY A 46 2.63 -4.99 -7.82
N LEU A 47 2.55 -3.80 -7.24
CA LEU A 47 1.87 -3.57 -5.96
C LEU A 47 0.35 -3.83 -6.06
N TRP A 48 -0.28 -3.33 -7.14
CA TRP A 48 -1.69 -3.62 -7.41
C TRP A 48 -1.93 -5.12 -7.64
N SER A 49 -1.06 -5.79 -8.40
CA SER A 49 -1.19 -7.22 -8.68
C SER A 49 -1.06 -8.07 -7.42
N VAL A 50 -0.12 -7.74 -6.53
CA VAL A 50 0.02 -8.42 -5.23
C VAL A 50 -1.21 -8.20 -4.34
N ASP A 51 -1.75 -6.98 -4.29
CA ASP A 51 -2.97 -6.71 -3.53
C ASP A 51 -4.16 -7.50 -4.09
N HIS A 52 -4.30 -7.57 -5.42
CA HIS A 52 -5.39 -8.25 -6.11
C HIS A 52 -5.31 -9.78 -6.01
N ILE A 53 -4.14 -10.39 -6.26
CA ILE A 53 -3.94 -11.85 -6.20
C ILE A 53 -4.24 -12.38 -4.80
N TYR A 54 -3.73 -11.70 -3.78
CA TYR A 54 -3.92 -12.16 -2.42
C TYR A 54 -5.27 -11.66 -1.85
N GLY A 55 -5.89 -10.63 -2.42
CA GLY A 55 -7.11 -9.96 -1.92
C GLY A 55 -6.85 -8.93 -0.80
N SER A 56 -5.60 -8.77 -0.39
CA SER A 56 -5.10 -7.71 0.49
C SER A 56 -3.58 -7.81 0.60
N CYS A 57 -2.90 -6.68 0.79
CA CYS A 57 -1.47 -6.65 1.05
C CYS A 57 -1.06 -7.70 2.11
N PRO A 58 -0.16 -8.64 1.77
CA PRO A 58 0.25 -9.71 2.69
C PRO A 58 0.75 -9.16 4.02
N LEU A 59 1.55 -8.09 3.97
CA LEU A 59 2.07 -7.40 5.14
C LEU A 59 0.93 -6.96 6.08
N THR A 60 -0.19 -6.45 5.55
CA THR A 60 -1.32 -6.01 6.36
C THR A 60 -1.97 -7.20 7.06
N ARG A 61 -2.08 -8.35 6.39
CA ARG A 61 -2.56 -9.59 7.02
C ARG A 61 -1.67 -10.05 8.18
N TRP A 62 -0.35 -10.02 8.00
CA TRP A 62 0.60 -10.35 9.07
C TRP A 62 0.50 -9.37 10.24
N GLU A 63 0.42 -8.06 9.96
CA GLU A 63 0.22 -7.03 10.97
C GLU A 63 -1.04 -7.31 11.80
N HIS A 64 -2.16 -7.59 11.12
CA HIS A 64 -3.42 -7.91 11.76
C HIS A 64 -3.30 -9.14 12.66
N LYS A 65 -2.69 -10.21 12.16
CA LYS A 65 -2.48 -11.44 12.93
C LYS A 65 -1.70 -11.16 14.22
N PHE A 66 -0.60 -10.41 14.15
CA PHE A 66 0.20 -10.10 15.33
C PHE A 66 -0.52 -9.16 16.32
N ARG A 67 -1.28 -8.17 15.82
CA ARG A 67 -2.09 -7.29 16.69
C ARG A 67 -3.22 -8.04 17.39
N THR A 68 -3.91 -8.94 16.70
CA THR A 68 -4.94 -9.79 17.29
C THR A 68 -4.35 -10.74 18.34
N LEU A 69 -3.20 -11.37 18.07
CA LEU A 69 -2.47 -12.18 19.05
C LEU A 69 -2.00 -11.37 20.28
N ALA A 70 -1.79 -10.07 20.12
CA ALA A 70 -1.50 -9.15 21.22
C ALA A 70 -2.76 -8.67 21.99
N GLY A 71 -3.96 -9.00 21.51
CA GLY A 71 -5.24 -8.60 22.11
C GLY A 71 -5.78 -7.24 21.65
N GLN A 72 -5.28 -6.67 20.55
CA GLN A 72 -5.79 -5.41 20.00
C GLN A 72 -6.96 -5.66 19.03
N ARG A 73 -8.06 -4.91 19.18
CA ARG A 73 -9.13 -4.85 18.17
C ARG A 73 -8.73 -3.93 17.03
N ILE A 74 -8.94 -4.38 15.80
CA ILE A 74 -8.57 -3.64 14.60
C ILE A 74 -9.83 -3.15 13.91
N LYS A 75 -10.03 -1.82 13.87
CA LYS A 75 -11.26 -1.18 13.36
C LYS A 75 -11.31 -1.02 11.83
N LYS A 76 -10.14 -0.93 11.17
CA LYS A 76 -10.02 -0.80 9.72
C LYS A 76 -9.15 -1.91 9.16
N THR A 77 -9.60 -2.54 8.08
CA THR A 77 -8.95 -3.71 7.46
C THR A 77 -7.76 -3.31 6.59
N LYS A 78 -7.84 -2.19 5.86
CA LYS A 78 -6.74 -1.70 5.01
C LYS A 78 -5.73 -0.83 5.78
N PHE A 79 -4.47 -0.84 5.37
CA PHE A 79 -3.40 -0.04 6.01
C PHE A 79 -3.58 1.47 5.76
N ILE A 80 -3.69 1.89 4.50
CA ILE A 80 -3.74 3.31 4.10
C ILE A 80 -4.83 4.11 4.84
N PRO A 81 -6.12 3.73 4.84
CA PRO A 81 -7.16 4.52 5.50
C PRO A 81 -7.05 4.52 7.03
N ARG A 82 -6.32 3.57 7.62
CA ARG A 82 -5.99 3.55 9.05
C ARG A 82 -4.80 4.46 9.34
N PHE A 83 -3.76 4.41 8.52
CA PHE A 83 -2.59 5.28 8.64
C PHE A 83 -2.99 6.74 8.48
N LEU A 84 -3.75 7.10 7.43
CA LEU A 84 -4.23 8.45 7.20
C LEU A 84 -5.12 8.99 8.33
N HIS A 85 -5.97 8.13 8.89
CA HIS A 85 -6.77 8.50 10.06
C HIS A 85 -5.90 8.71 11.30
N LYS A 86 -4.90 7.85 11.53
CA LYS A 86 -4.01 7.93 12.70
C LYS A 86 -3.04 9.11 12.63
N ALA A 87 -2.49 9.39 11.45
CA ALA A 87 -1.44 10.40 11.25
C ALA A 87 -1.99 11.80 10.96
N PHE A 88 -3.09 11.90 10.19
CA PHE A 88 -3.61 13.18 9.69
C PHE A 88 -5.07 13.44 10.09
N ASN A 89 -5.69 12.54 10.86
CA ASN A 89 -7.13 12.59 11.20
C ASN A 89 -8.05 12.60 9.96
N LEU A 90 -7.59 12.06 8.83
CA LEU A 90 -8.35 12.02 7.58
C LEU A 90 -9.21 10.76 7.49
N ARG A 91 -10.51 10.94 7.25
CA ARG A 91 -11.47 9.83 7.08
C ARG A 91 -11.58 9.42 5.61
N PHE A 92 -10.65 8.58 5.17
CA PHE A 92 -10.76 7.90 3.89
C PHE A 92 -11.57 6.61 4.02
N SER A 93 -12.44 6.36 3.05
CA SER A 93 -13.12 5.07 2.87
C SER A 93 -12.20 4.09 2.17
N ASP A 94 -12.38 2.80 2.46
CA ASP A 94 -11.60 1.72 1.83
C ASP A 94 -11.81 1.69 0.32
N ARG A 95 -13.03 2.04 -0.15
CA ARG A 95 -13.39 2.16 -1.57
C ARG A 95 -12.66 3.31 -2.27
N LEU A 96 -12.54 4.48 -1.62
CA LEU A 96 -11.86 5.63 -2.23
C LEU A 96 -10.37 5.35 -2.45
N THR A 97 -9.75 4.65 -1.51
CA THR A 97 -8.35 4.21 -1.62
C THR A 97 -8.17 3.20 -2.77
N GLU A 98 -9.12 2.28 -2.92
CA GLU A 98 -9.12 1.26 -3.97
C GLU A 98 -9.33 1.87 -5.36
N LEU A 99 -10.27 2.81 -5.49
CA LEU A 99 -10.47 3.56 -6.73
C LEU A 99 -9.19 4.28 -7.15
N GLY A 100 -8.50 4.95 -6.22
CA GLY A 100 -7.22 5.60 -6.49
C GLY A 100 -6.19 4.61 -7.01
N LEU A 101 -5.98 3.49 -6.30
CA LEU A 101 -5.05 2.43 -6.72
C LEU A 101 -5.37 1.87 -8.12
N THR A 102 -6.64 1.65 -8.44
CA THR A 102 -7.08 1.15 -9.75
C THR A 102 -6.83 2.16 -10.87
N VAL A 103 -7.08 3.45 -10.63
CA VAL A 103 -6.78 4.51 -11.61
C VAL A 103 -5.27 4.54 -11.90
N TYR A 104 -4.44 4.53 -10.86
CA TYR A 104 -2.98 4.51 -11.03
C TYR A 104 -2.47 3.25 -11.71
N PHE A 105 -3.10 2.09 -11.45
CA PHE A 105 -2.81 0.86 -12.16
C PHE A 105 -3.09 0.98 -13.66
N PHE A 106 -4.24 1.55 -14.04
CA PHE A 106 -4.60 1.74 -15.45
C PHE A 106 -3.59 2.65 -16.17
N PHE A 107 -3.23 3.80 -15.58
CA PHE A 107 -2.21 4.70 -16.12
C PHE A 107 -0.84 4.03 -16.24
N SER A 108 -0.42 3.29 -15.22
CA SER A 108 0.85 2.56 -15.23
C SER A 108 0.88 1.50 -16.33
N SER A 109 -0.21 0.76 -16.50
CA SER A 109 -0.34 -0.25 -17.54
C SER A 109 -0.26 0.35 -18.94
N LEU A 110 -0.94 1.49 -19.19
CA LEU A 110 -0.85 2.21 -20.46
C LEU A 110 0.57 2.68 -20.78
N ILE A 111 1.30 3.18 -19.78
CA ILE A 111 2.69 3.62 -19.95
C ILE A 111 3.61 2.46 -20.30
N LEU A 112 3.42 1.30 -19.66
CA LEU A 112 4.21 0.11 -19.97
C LEU A 112 3.88 -0.44 -21.35
N ILE A 113 2.60 -0.53 -21.72
CA ILE A 113 2.17 -0.98 -23.05
C ILE A 113 2.82 -0.10 -24.13
N ARG A 114 2.77 1.22 -23.99
CA ARG A 114 3.40 2.16 -24.94
C ARG A 114 4.93 2.08 -24.98
N TYR A 115 5.56 1.58 -23.93
CA TYR A 115 7.02 1.44 -23.91
C TYR A 115 7.51 0.19 -24.65
N PHE A 116 6.70 -0.88 -24.65
CA PHE A 116 7.06 -2.16 -25.28
C PHE A 116 6.50 -2.35 -26.69
N ILE A 117 5.49 -1.56 -27.10
CA ILE A 117 4.96 -1.50 -28.48
C ILE A 117 5.65 -0.36 -29.22
#